data_AF-A0A8T0W4A0-F1
#
_entry.id   AF-A0A8T0W4A0-F1
#
_cell.length_a   1.000
_cell.length_b   1.000
_cell.length_c   1.000
_cell.angle_alpha   90.00
_cell.angle_beta   90.00
_cell.angle_gamma   90.00
#
_symmetry.space_group_name_H-M   'P 1'
#
loop_
_entity.id
_entity.type
_entity.pdbx_description
1 polymer ?
#
loop_
_entity_poly.entity_id
_entity_poly.type
_entity_poly.pdbx_seq_one_letter_code
_entity_poly.pdbx_strand_id
1 'polypeptide(L)'
;MALAAVIKTVLKIQRMKEMCILIVPCSGWRKVSGCPNGMENAARRVVRNVIKKLIPQIFYEGRIQSVIIYYNRVLGKKIKRAQACQIDLTVEEYVQAIPWWAQKAPEAWELAAELKWCNEAWKVKSREAKARRRKMGGASHRQGSCSHTHWKKKVEKVKQRPVSDVEAYTSGRMGNQEGTYCNPRVAANNLRFNI
;
A
#
# COMPACT_ATOMS: atom_id res chain seq x y z
N MET A 1 -33.75 -12.06 -0.08
CA MET A 1 -33.31 -11.28 -1.26
C MET A 1 -31.92 -10.63 -1.12
N ALA A 2 -31.41 -10.35 0.09
CA ALA A 2 -30.10 -9.71 0.27
C ALA A 2 -28.87 -10.59 -0.10
N LEU A 3 -28.93 -11.90 0.09
CA LEU A 3 -27.79 -12.81 -0.15
C LEU A 3 -27.40 -12.91 -1.64
N ALA A 4 -28.39 -12.90 -2.53
CA ALA A 4 -28.17 -12.99 -3.98
C ALA A 4 -27.55 -11.69 -4.55
N ALA A 5 -27.89 -10.53 -3.98
CA ALA A 5 -27.27 -9.26 -4.32
C ALA A 5 -25.80 -9.22 -3.87
N VAL A 6 -25.51 -9.68 -2.65
CA VAL A 6 -24.13 -9.78 -2.14
C VAL A 6 -23.29 -10.73 -2.99
N ILE A 7 -23.84 -11.89 -3.40
CA ILE A 7 -23.13 -12.84 -4.27
C ILE A 7 -22.87 -12.26 -5.66
N LYS A 8 -23.86 -11.58 -6.28
CA LYS A 8 -23.66 -10.88 -7.56
C LYS A 8 -22.63 -9.76 -7.46
N THR A 9 -22.59 -9.03 -6.35
CA THR A 9 -21.58 -7.98 -6.10
C THR A 9 -20.19 -8.56 -5.87
N VAL A 10 -20.07 -9.62 -5.07
CA VAL A 10 -18.80 -10.34 -4.87
C VAL A 10 -18.32 -10.91 -6.20
N LEU A 11 -19.21 -11.46 -7.04
CA LEU A 11 -18.89 -11.91 -8.39
C LEU A 11 -18.55 -10.76 -9.34
N LYS A 12 -19.12 -9.56 -9.20
CA LYS A 12 -18.71 -8.34 -9.94
C LYS A 12 -17.35 -7.83 -9.48
N ILE A 13 -17.03 -7.88 -8.19
CA ILE A 13 -15.71 -7.55 -7.64
C ILE A 13 -14.68 -8.62 -8.05
N GLN A 14 -15.08 -9.89 -8.08
CA GLN A 14 -14.28 -10.99 -8.62
C GLN A 14 -14.09 -10.82 -10.12
N ARG A 15 -15.11 -10.39 -10.87
CA ARG A 15 -15.04 -10.01 -12.28
C ARG A 15 -14.22 -8.76 -12.51
N MET A 16 -14.11 -7.82 -11.57
CA MET A 16 -13.17 -6.71 -11.66
C MET A 16 -11.74 -7.17 -11.40
N LYS A 17 -11.52 -8.15 -10.50
CA LYS A 17 -10.24 -8.85 -10.40
C LYS A 17 -9.93 -9.63 -11.68
N GLU A 18 -10.91 -10.26 -12.31
CA GLU A 18 -10.77 -10.97 -13.59
C GLU A 18 -10.66 -10.00 -14.77
N MET A 19 -11.28 -8.81 -14.74
CA MET A 19 -11.10 -7.76 -15.74
C MET A 19 -9.72 -7.11 -15.61
N CYS A 20 -9.18 -6.98 -14.40
CA CYS A 20 -7.77 -6.64 -14.22
C CYS A 20 -6.85 -7.77 -14.72
N ILE A 21 -7.32 -9.02 -14.72
CA ILE A 21 -6.64 -10.14 -15.41
C ILE A 21 -6.87 -10.07 -16.93
N LEU A 22 -8.00 -9.56 -17.44
CA LEU A 22 -8.35 -9.47 -18.87
C LEU A 22 -7.86 -8.20 -19.58
N ILE A 23 -7.47 -7.14 -18.86
CA ILE A 23 -6.64 -6.04 -19.42
C ILE A 23 -5.27 -6.58 -19.85
N VAL A 24 -4.93 -7.79 -19.43
CA VAL A 24 -3.81 -8.55 -19.96
C VAL A 24 -4.33 -9.79 -20.67
N PRO A 25 -4.52 -9.78 -22.01
CA PRO A 25 -4.82 -11.00 -22.73
C PRO A 25 -3.69 -12.00 -22.46
N CYS A 26 -4.01 -13.06 -21.70
CA CYS A 26 -3.06 -14.12 -21.35
C CYS A 26 -2.55 -14.85 -22.61
N SER A 27 -3.26 -14.71 -23.74
CA SER A 27 -2.83 -15.15 -25.07
C SER A 27 -1.64 -14.36 -25.65
N GLY A 28 -1.42 -13.12 -25.21
CA GLY A 28 -0.31 -12.26 -25.68
C GLY A 28 0.99 -12.40 -24.89
N TRP A 29 0.96 -12.95 -23.66
CA TRP A 29 2.14 -13.01 -22.78
C TRP A 29 3.05 -14.22 -23.03
N ARG A 30 2.63 -15.17 -23.87
CA ARG A 30 3.51 -16.28 -24.29
C ARG A 30 4.77 -15.78 -25.04
N LYS A 31 4.77 -14.55 -25.54
CA LYS A 31 5.92 -13.92 -26.23
C LYS A 31 6.64 -12.82 -25.43
N VAL A 32 6.08 -12.31 -24.32
CA VAL A 32 6.62 -11.09 -23.65
C VAL A 32 7.45 -11.40 -22.40
N SER A 33 7.15 -12.47 -21.67
CA SER A 33 8.09 -13.00 -20.67
C SER A 33 8.77 -14.22 -21.28
N GLY A 34 10.05 -14.11 -21.60
CA GLY A 34 10.94 -15.24 -21.88
C GLY A 34 11.06 -16.15 -20.65
N CYS A 35 9.96 -16.75 -20.23
CA CYS A 35 9.86 -17.61 -19.08
C CYS A 35 10.31 -18.99 -19.55
N PRO A 36 11.45 -19.49 -19.05
CA PRO A 36 11.92 -20.82 -19.41
C PRO A 36 10.84 -21.85 -19.05
N ASN A 37 10.64 -22.84 -19.92
CA ASN A 37 9.65 -23.90 -19.76
C ASN A 37 9.68 -24.44 -18.30
N GLY A 38 8.53 -24.40 -17.61
CA GLY A 38 8.38 -24.88 -16.23
C GLY A 38 8.27 -23.81 -15.13
N MET A 39 8.55 -22.52 -15.41
CA MET A 39 8.47 -21.44 -14.40
C MET A 39 7.13 -20.70 -14.35
N GLU A 40 6.11 -21.11 -15.12
CA GLU A 40 4.81 -20.40 -15.19
C GLU A 40 4.12 -20.26 -13.84
N ASN A 41 4.19 -21.29 -12.99
CA ASN A 41 3.58 -21.26 -11.66
C ASN A 41 4.28 -20.25 -10.73
N ALA A 42 5.60 -20.08 -10.88
CA ALA A 42 6.34 -19.05 -10.17
C ALA A 42 5.95 -17.65 -10.67
N ALA A 43 5.86 -17.46 -11.99
CA ALA A 43 5.41 -16.21 -12.59
C ALA A 43 3.98 -15.83 -12.14
N ARG A 44 3.02 -16.76 -12.17
CA ARG A 44 1.66 -16.55 -11.67
C ARG A 44 1.64 -16.17 -10.19
N ARG A 45 2.52 -16.76 -9.37
CA ARG A 45 2.65 -16.43 -7.93
C ARG A 45 3.13 -14.99 -7.74
N VAL A 46 4.13 -14.57 -8.49
CA VAL A 46 4.65 -13.19 -8.45
C VAL A 46 3.56 -12.19 -8.85
N VAL A 47 2.89 -12.43 -9.98
CA VAL A 47 1.79 -11.57 -10.46
C VAL A 47 0.67 -11.47 -9.43
N ARG A 48 0.24 -12.61 -8.87
CA ARG A 48 -0.79 -12.63 -7.82
C ARG A 48 -0.35 -11.82 -6.59
N ASN A 49 0.92 -11.89 -6.19
CA ASN A 49 1.43 -11.14 -5.05
C ASN A 49 1.49 -9.63 -5.32
N VAL A 50 1.82 -9.23 -6.55
CA VAL A 50 1.79 -7.83 -6.98
C VAL A 50 0.36 -7.31 -6.99
N ILE A 51 -0.58 -8.02 -7.62
CA ILE A 51 -2.00 -7.63 -7.69
C ILE A 51 -2.60 -7.51 -6.28
N LYS A 52 -2.31 -8.47 -5.39
CA LYS A 52 -2.76 -8.44 -3.99
C LYS A 52 -2.33 -7.15 -3.26
N LYS A 53 -1.19 -6.57 -3.62
CA LYS A 53 -0.69 -5.30 -3.06
C LYS A 53 -1.28 -4.07 -3.76
N LEU A 54 -1.37 -4.11 -5.09
CA LEU A 54 -1.82 -2.98 -5.90
C LEU A 54 -3.30 -2.66 -5.70
N ILE A 55 -4.17 -3.67 -5.61
CA ILE A 55 -5.62 -3.43 -5.51
C ILE A 55 -5.96 -2.57 -4.28
N PRO A 56 -5.55 -2.91 -3.04
CA PRO A 56 -5.81 -2.05 -1.89
C PRO A 56 -5.24 -0.64 -2.03
N GLN A 57 -4.10 -0.48 -2.70
CA GLN A 57 -3.47 0.81 -2.92
C GLN A 57 -4.29 1.68 -3.89
N ILE A 58 -4.80 1.10 -4.97
CA ILE A 58 -5.69 1.80 -5.91
C ILE A 58 -6.95 2.29 -5.19
N PHE A 59 -7.58 1.44 -4.36
CA PHE A 59 -8.74 1.86 -3.57
C PHE A 59 -8.40 2.97 -2.56
N TYR A 60 -7.22 2.92 -1.94
CA TYR A 60 -6.78 3.96 -1.01
C TYR A 60 -6.55 5.30 -1.72
N GLU A 61 -5.86 5.31 -2.87
CA GLU A 61 -5.67 6.53 -3.66
C GLU A 61 -6.99 7.03 -4.26
N GLY A 62 -7.86 6.11 -4.69
CA GLY A 62 -9.21 6.39 -5.15
C GLY A 62 -10.01 7.18 -4.14
N ARG A 63 -10.02 6.72 -2.88
CA ARG A 63 -10.69 7.42 -1.78
C ARG A 63 -10.19 8.86 -1.68
N ILE A 64 -8.87 9.06 -1.69
CA ILE A 64 -8.27 10.40 -1.58
C ILE A 64 -8.68 11.28 -2.77
N GLN A 65 -8.67 10.73 -3.99
CA GLN A 65 -9.14 11.43 -5.18
C GLN A 65 -10.60 11.85 -5.04
N SER A 66 -11.48 10.98 -4.53
CA SER A 66 -12.88 11.35 -4.26
C SER A 66 -13.01 12.49 -3.28
N VAL A 67 -12.24 12.51 -2.19
CA VAL A 67 -12.24 13.65 -1.27
C VAL A 67 -11.85 14.95 -1.98
N ILE A 68 -10.79 14.92 -2.78
CA ILE A 68 -10.34 16.10 -3.53
C ILE A 68 -11.40 16.56 -4.54
N ILE A 69 -12.03 15.61 -5.26
CA ILE A 69 -13.08 15.89 -6.24
C ILE A 69 -14.29 16.50 -5.54
N TYR A 70 -14.74 15.92 -4.43
CA TYR A 70 -15.87 16.42 -3.64
C TYR A 70 -15.64 17.86 -3.19
N TYR A 71 -14.51 18.13 -2.54
CA TYR A 71 -14.18 19.47 -2.07
C TYR A 71 -14.07 20.48 -3.21
N ASN A 72 -13.49 20.09 -4.34
CA ASN A 72 -13.33 20.99 -5.49
C ASN A 72 -14.66 21.24 -6.20
N ARG A 73 -15.41 20.19 -6.56
CA ARG A 73 -16.61 20.29 -7.40
C ARG A 73 -17.87 20.67 -6.63
N VAL A 74 -18.05 20.11 -5.43
CA VAL A 74 -19.27 20.31 -4.63
C VAL A 74 -19.12 21.51 -3.71
N LEU A 75 -17.98 21.64 -3.03
CA LEU A 75 -17.73 22.73 -2.07
C LEU A 75 -16.98 23.94 -2.65
N GLY A 76 -16.47 23.85 -3.89
CA GLY A 76 -15.71 24.93 -4.53
C GLY A 76 -14.32 25.20 -3.90
N LYS A 77 -13.80 24.31 -3.05
CA LYS A 77 -12.56 24.49 -2.29
C LYS A 77 -11.44 23.59 -2.81
N LYS A 78 -10.27 24.18 -3.08
CA LYS A 78 -9.07 23.43 -3.44
C LYS A 78 -8.34 22.97 -2.18
N ILE A 79 -8.26 21.65 -1.99
CA ILE A 79 -7.53 21.04 -0.86
C ILE A 79 -6.29 20.29 -1.36
N LYS A 80 -5.25 20.24 -0.52
CA LYS A 80 -4.03 19.45 -0.80
C LYS A 80 -4.23 17.99 -0.38
N ARG A 81 -3.46 17.09 -1.00
CA ARG A 81 -3.48 15.64 -0.68
C ARG A 81 -3.31 15.36 0.82
N ALA A 82 -2.42 16.07 1.50
CA ALA A 82 -2.17 15.88 2.93
C ALA A 82 -3.42 16.12 3.81
N GLN A 83 -4.26 17.08 3.42
CA GLN A 83 -5.53 17.37 4.08
C GLN A 83 -6.56 16.28 3.73
N ALA A 84 -6.68 15.95 2.44
CA ALA A 84 -7.60 14.92 1.95
C ALA A 84 -7.39 13.54 2.63
N CYS A 85 -6.14 13.18 2.95
CA CYS A 85 -5.82 11.95 3.67
C CYS A 85 -6.49 11.82 5.07
N GLN A 86 -6.82 12.95 5.70
CA GLN A 86 -7.39 12.99 7.05
C GLN A 86 -8.92 13.03 7.07
N ILE A 87 -9.55 13.38 5.93
CA ILE A 87 -11.00 13.58 5.84
C ILE A 87 -11.67 12.24 5.51
N ASP A 88 -12.72 11.92 6.25
CA ASP A 88 -13.62 10.78 5.99
C ASP A 88 -14.95 11.34 5.50
N LEU A 89 -15.33 11.05 4.25
CA LEU A 89 -16.64 11.41 3.69
C LEU A 89 -17.72 10.39 4.08
N THR A 90 -18.99 10.79 3.93
CA THR A 90 -20.14 9.88 3.94
C THR A 90 -20.27 9.11 2.63
N VAL A 91 -21.14 8.09 2.60
CA VAL A 91 -21.34 7.27 1.40
C VAL A 91 -21.89 8.13 0.27
N GLU A 92 -22.87 8.97 0.58
CA GLU A 92 -23.53 9.88 -0.36
C GLU A 92 -22.54 10.86 -0.98
N GLU A 93 -21.63 11.40 -0.16
CA GLU A 93 -20.55 12.28 -0.63
C GLU A 93 -19.56 11.55 -1.54
N TYR A 94 -19.23 10.27 -1.27
CA TYR A 94 -18.39 9.46 -2.16
C TYR A 94 -19.07 9.17 -3.51
N VAL A 95 -20.40 8.99 -3.52
CA VAL A 95 -21.19 8.78 -4.74
C VAL A 95 -21.29 10.06 -5.58
N GLN A 96 -21.30 11.24 -4.96
CA GLN A 96 -21.21 12.51 -5.69
C GLN A 96 -19.83 12.76 -6.31
N ALA A 97 -18.79 12.12 -5.78
CA ALA A 97 -17.39 12.35 -6.16
C ALA A 97 -16.67 11.08 -6.64
N ILE A 98 -17.27 10.39 -7.61
CA ILE A 98 -16.70 9.15 -8.17
C ILE A 98 -15.46 9.47 -9.03
N PRO A 99 -14.30 8.81 -8.78
CA PRO A 99 -13.10 8.98 -9.60
C PRO A 99 -13.33 8.53 -11.04
N TRP A 100 -12.66 9.17 -12.00
CA TRP A 100 -12.86 8.91 -13.44
C TRP A 100 -12.75 7.43 -13.85
N TRP A 101 -11.86 6.68 -13.19
CA TRP A 101 -11.66 5.26 -13.49
C TRP A 101 -12.75 4.35 -12.91
N ALA A 102 -13.49 4.82 -11.90
CA ALA A 102 -14.61 4.11 -11.28
C ALA A 102 -15.98 4.53 -11.83
N GLN A 103 -16.05 5.56 -12.68
CA GLN A 103 -17.30 6.07 -13.24
C GLN A 103 -18.12 5.04 -14.02
N LYS A 104 -17.46 4.03 -14.61
CA LYS A 104 -18.14 2.95 -15.35
C LYS A 104 -18.82 1.92 -14.45
N ALA A 105 -18.57 1.96 -13.14
CA ALA A 105 -19.14 1.03 -12.16
C ALA A 105 -19.46 1.77 -10.84
N PRO A 106 -20.40 2.74 -10.86
CA PRO A 106 -20.74 3.54 -9.70
C PRO A 106 -21.26 2.70 -8.53
N GLU A 107 -22.01 1.64 -8.81
CA GLU A 107 -22.53 0.73 -7.78
C GLU A 107 -21.41 -0.01 -7.04
N ALA A 108 -20.31 -0.31 -7.72
CA ALA A 108 -19.17 -0.96 -7.10
C ALA A 108 -18.37 0.02 -6.24
N TRP A 109 -18.38 1.31 -6.57
CA TRP A 109 -17.76 2.37 -5.79
C TRP A 109 -18.53 2.64 -4.50
N GLU A 110 -19.86 2.74 -4.59
CA GLU A 110 -20.76 2.88 -3.44
C GLU A 110 -20.58 1.74 -2.45
N LEU A 111 -20.61 0.49 -2.93
CA LEU A 111 -20.38 -0.69 -2.08
C LEU A 111 -18.97 -0.71 -1.46
N ALA A 112 -17.97 -0.19 -2.17
CA ALA A 112 -16.64 -0.03 -1.58
C ALA A 112 -16.66 1.02 -0.46
N ALA A 113 -17.36 2.14 -0.63
CA ALA A 113 -17.50 3.17 0.39
C ALA A 113 -18.22 2.61 1.64
N GLU A 114 -19.36 1.95 1.47
CA GLU A 114 -20.14 1.33 2.56
C GLU A 114 -19.34 0.29 3.33
N LEU A 115 -18.79 -0.71 2.62
CA LEU A 115 -18.18 -1.88 3.26
C LEU A 115 -16.79 -1.60 3.81
N LYS A 116 -16.07 -0.59 3.29
CA LYS A 116 -14.73 -0.23 3.75
C LYS A 116 -14.71 1.08 4.51
N TRP A 117 -14.89 2.22 3.85
CA TRP A 117 -14.48 3.51 4.42
C TRP A 117 -15.48 4.07 5.42
N CYS A 118 -16.77 3.85 5.16
CA CYS A 118 -17.86 4.31 6.01
C CYS A 118 -18.21 3.30 7.12
N ASN A 119 -17.72 2.04 7.02
CA ASN A 119 -17.89 1.01 8.04
C ASN A 119 -17.15 1.37 9.35
N GLU A 120 -17.86 1.39 10.48
CA GLU A 120 -17.31 1.72 11.79
C GLU A 120 -16.22 0.75 12.27
N ALA A 121 -16.38 -0.56 12.05
CA ALA A 121 -15.35 -1.53 12.43
C ALA A 121 -14.03 -1.30 11.67
N TRP A 122 -14.12 -0.82 10.43
CA TRP A 122 -12.94 -0.41 9.67
C TRP A 122 -12.37 0.92 10.16
N LYS A 123 -13.22 1.92 10.45
CA LYS A 123 -12.77 3.22 10.98
C LYS A 123 -12.01 3.07 12.29
N VAL A 124 -12.48 2.22 13.21
CA VAL A 124 -11.77 1.91 14.47
C VAL A 124 -10.36 1.38 14.18
N LYS A 125 -10.26 0.31 13.37
CA LYS A 125 -8.95 -0.27 12.98
C LYS A 125 -8.05 0.73 12.25
N SER A 126 -8.64 1.59 11.41
CA SER A 126 -7.92 2.62 10.67
C SER A 126 -7.37 3.71 11.60
N ARG A 127 -8.18 4.18 12.56
CA ARG A 127 -7.78 5.16 13.59
C ARG A 127 -6.69 4.61 14.48
N GLU A 128 -6.81 3.36 14.94
CA GLU A 128 -5.76 2.68 15.71
C GLU A 128 -4.45 2.55 14.93
N ALA A 129 -4.53 2.16 13.65
CA ALA A 129 -3.34 2.10 12.79
C ALA A 129 -2.72 3.48 12.58
N LYS A 130 -3.52 4.54 12.39
CA LYS A 130 -3.05 5.93 12.31
C LYS A 130 -2.38 6.35 13.63
N ALA A 131 -2.98 6.05 14.78
CA ALA A 131 -2.43 6.34 16.10
C ALA A 131 -1.09 5.62 16.34
N ARG A 132 -1.00 4.34 15.98
CA ARG A 132 0.27 3.58 16.02
C ARG A 132 1.34 4.21 15.14
N ARG A 133 1.01 4.57 13.89
CA ARG A 133 1.96 5.23 12.97
C ARG A 133 2.39 6.61 13.47
N ARG A 134 1.49 7.39 14.09
CA ARG A 134 1.83 8.68 14.71
C ARG A 134 2.81 8.53 15.88
N LYS A 135 2.73 7.43 16.62
CA LYS A 135 3.68 7.09 17.69
C LYS A 135 5.05 6.64 17.18
N MET A 136 5.18 6.28 15.89
CA MET A 136 6.47 5.95 15.29
C MET A 136 7.20 7.26 14.96
N GLY A 137 8.29 7.54 15.67
CA GLY A 137 9.11 8.76 15.48
C GLY A 137 9.90 8.83 14.17
N GLY A 138 9.69 7.89 13.23
CA GLY A 138 10.41 7.85 11.96
C GLY A 138 10.47 6.46 11.34
N ALA A 139 11.31 6.32 10.30
CA ALA A 139 11.61 5.02 9.70
C ALA A 139 12.26 4.11 10.74
N SER A 140 11.86 2.83 10.81
CA SER A 140 12.42 1.86 11.75
C SER A 140 13.87 1.48 11.46
N HIS A 141 14.29 1.60 10.20
CA HIS A 141 15.64 1.31 9.72
C HIS A 141 15.91 2.12 8.44
N ARG A 142 17.15 2.59 8.27
CA ARG A 142 17.64 3.33 7.10
C ARG A 142 17.68 2.47 5.84
N GLN A 143 17.80 1.15 6.02
CA GLN A 143 17.75 0.14 4.95
C GLN A 143 16.47 0.19 4.11
N GLY A 144 15.36 0.71 4.65
CA GLY A 144 14.05 0.61 4.00
C GLY A 144 13.70 -0.84 3.62
N SER A 145 13.11 -1.05 2.44
CA SER A 145 12.72 -2.37 1.93
C SER A 145 13.86 -3.13 1.23
N CYS A 146 15.09 -2.60 1.20
CA CYS A 146 16.20 -3.29 0.55
C CYS A 146 16.55 -4.58 1.31
N SER A 147 17.02 -5.62 0.62
CA SER A 147 17.60 -6.79 1.29
C SER A 147 18.92 -6.42 1.97
N HIS A 148 19.33 -7.17 2.98
CA HIS A 148 20.60 -6.92 3.69
C HIS A 148 21.80 -6.95 2.73
N THR A 149 21.85 -7.94 1.83
CA THR A 149 22.88 -8.04 0.79
C THR A 149 22.91 -6.83 -0.14
N HIS A 150 21.74 -6.33 -0.55
CA HIS A 150 21.67 -5.15 -1.41
C HIS A 150 22.06 -3.88 -0.63
N TRP A 151 21.67 -3.79 0.63
CA TRP A 151 22.05 -2.69 1.52
C TRP A 151 23.56 -2.65 1.74
N LYS A 152 24.19 -3.81 2.03
CA LYS A 152 25.64 -3.95 2.16
C LYS A 152 26.37 -3.39 0.94
N LYS A 153 26.00 -3.83 -0.27
CA LYS A 153 26.57 -3.33 -1.52
C LYS A 153 26.43 -1.81 -1.66
N LYS A 154 25.31 -1.25 -1.21
CA LYS A 154 25.08 0.20 -1.20
C LYS A 154 26.03 0.90 -0.24
N VAL A 155 26.23 0.36 0.97
CA VAL A 155 27.16 0.91 1.97
C VAL A 155 28.61 0.80 1.49
N GLU A 156 29.01 -0.33 0.89
CA GLU A 156 30.34 -0.53 0.31
C GLU A 156 30.63 0.50 -0.79
N LYS A 157 29.66 0.76 -1.66
CA LYS A 157 29.78 1.79 -2.70
C LYS A 157 29.95 3.19 -2.11
N VAL A 158 29.24 3.50 -1.02
CA VAL A 158 29.35 4.81 -0.33
C VAL A 158 30.68 4.94 0.39
N LYS A 159 31.16 3.88 1.05
CA LYS A 159 32.42 3.89 1.81
C LYS A 159 33.67 3.61 0.96
N GLN A 160 33.49 3.23 -0.30
CA GLN A 160 34.56 2.84 -1.23
C GLN A 160 35.50 1.75 -0.68
N ARG A 161 34.97 0.86 0.18
CA ARG A 161 35.70 -0.27 0.75
C ARG A 161 34.77 -1.46 0.99
N PRO A 162 35.30 -2.69 1.09
CA PRO A 162 34.53 -3.81 1.61
C PRO A 162 34.06 -3.51 3.05
N VAL A 163 32.82 -3.88 3.32
CA VAL A 163 32.13 -3.63 4.60
C VAL A 163 31.77 -4.99 5.20
N SER A 164 31.96 -5.17 6.51
CA SER A 164 31.55 -6.42 7.17
C SER A 164 30.03 -6.50 7.28
N ASP A 165 29.47 -7.70 7.42
CA ASP A 165 28.01 -7.85 7.57
C ASP A 165 27.48 -7.15 8.84
N VAL A 166 28.26 -7.18 9.92
CA VAL A 166 27.94 -6.49 11.18
C VAL A 166 27.91 -4.96 10.98
N GLU A 167 28.86 -4.43 10.22
CA GLU A 167 28.92 -3.00 9.90
C GLU A 167 27.77 -2.56 8.97
N ALA A 168 27.42 -3.39 7.98
CA ALA A 168 26.26 -3.15 7.13
C ALA A 168 24.94 -3.22 7.93
N TYR A 169 24.87 -4.11 8.91
CA TYR A 169 23.70 -4.29 9.77
C TYR A 169 23.50 -3.09 10.72
N THR A 170 24.57 -2.67 11.39
CA THR A 170 24.55 -1.51 12.30
C THR A 170 24.19 -0.25 11.52
N SER A 171 24.88 0.05 10.42
CA SER A 171 24.59 1.23 9.58
C SER A 171 23.16 1.27 9.02
N GLY A 172 22.53 0.11 8.80
CA GLY A 172 21.12 0.03 8.40
C GLY A 172 20.13 0.46 9.49
N ARG A 173 20.55 0.52 10.75
CA ARG A 173 19.71 0.82 11.92
C ARG A 173 20.08 2.10 12.65
N MET A 174 21.21 2.71 12.31
CA MET A 174 21.60 4.03 12.82
C MET A 174 20.76 5.14 12.18
N GLY A 175 20.36 6.11 13.00
CA GLY A 175 19.68 7.34 12.63
C GLY A 175 20.60 8.34 11.91
N ASN A 176 20.10 9.57 11.74
CA ASN A 176 20.84 10.62 11.02
C ASN A 176 21.98 11.23 11.85
N GLN A 177 21.94 11.11 13.18
CA GLN A 177 23.03 11.54 14.07
C GLN A 177 23.91 10.34 14.43
N GLU A 178 25.23 10.52 14.45
CA GLU A 178 26.15 9.48 14.93
C GLU A 178 25.75 8.99 16.33
N GLY A 179 25.81 7.68 16.56
CA GLY A 179 25.42 7.07 17.84
C GLY A 179 23.90 6.92 18.07
N THR A 180 23.03 7.56 17.28
CA THR A 180 21.57 7.41 17.42
C THR A 180 21.01 6.26 16.59
N TYR A 181 19.99 5.57 17.10
CA TYR A 181 19.24 4.55 16.35
C TYR A 181 18.03 5.16 15.65
N CYS A 182 17.64 4.61 14.49
CA CYS A 182 16.41 4.98 13.77
C CYS A 182 15.14 4.83 14.63
N ASN A 183 15.17 3.92 15.60
CA ASN A 183 14.10 3.73 16.57
C ASN A 183 14.70 3.67 17.99
N PRO A 184 14.33 4.60 18.89
CA PRO A 184 14.88 4.65 20.25
C PRO A 184 14.58 3.40 21.08
N ARG A 185 13.54 2.62 20.73
CA ARG A 185 13.26 1.33 21.38
C ARG A 185 14.27 0.23 21.02
N VAL A 186 14.91 0.32 19.85
CA VAL A 186 15.95 -0.64 19.44
C VAL A 186 17.25 -0.38 20.23
N ALA A 187 17.53 0.88 20.57
CA ALA A 187 18.65 1.25 21.44
C ALA A 187 18.54 0.56 22.83
N ALA A 188 17.33 0.53 23.40
CA ALA A 188 17.08 -0.08 24.71
C ALA A 188 17.26 -1.61 24.73
N ASN A 189 17.01 -2.32 23.62
CA ASN A 189 17.19 -3.76 23.55
C ASN A 189 18.65 -4.19 23.35
N ASN A 190 19.47 -3.37 22.66
CA ASN A 190 20.89 -3.69 22.46
C ASN A 190 21.73 -3.54 23.74
N LEU A 191 21.32 -2.69 24.69
CA LEU A 191 21.94 -2.61 26.02
C LEU A 191 21.72 -3.86 26.88
N ARG A 192 20.77 -4.73 26.54
CA ARG A 192 20.50 -6.00 27.25
C ARG A 192 21.35 -7.18 26.78
N PHE A 193 22.10 -7.04 25.67
CA PHE A 193 22.92 -8.12 25.10
C PHE A 193 24.42 -7.88 25.28
N ASN A 194 24.83 -6.92 26.12
CA ASN A 194 26.18 -6.88 26.66
C ASN A 194 26.25 -7.82 27.89
N ILE A 195 26.40 -9.13 27.62
CA ILE A 195 27.00 -10.12 28.53
C ILE A 195 28.05 -10.86 27.71
#